data_AF-A0AAE1AJ09-F1
#
_entry.id   AF-A0AAE1AJ09-F1
#
_cell.length_a   1.000
_cell.length_b   1.000
_cell.length_c   1.000
_cell.angle_alpha   90.00
_cell.angle_beta   90.00
_cell.angle_gamma   90.00
#
_symmetry.space_group_name_H-M   'P 1'
#
loop_
_entity.id
_entity.type
_entity.pdbx_description
1 polymer ?
#
loop_
_entity_poly.entity_id
_entity_poly.type
_entity_poly.pdbx_seq_one_letter_code
_entity_poly.pdbx_strand_id
1 'polypeptide(L)'
;MCRQLGPERWPYTPLRDTLIVNRDHSLLYCPIEKIGSSVWKRVFKILNLIGDGQNASLLSIPSTKAHQGLRKILLRNEVSEDRGKILATYTSFIFVRDPFSRLLSSYLDKLLLPNPLGEQFCRVHIAPFLKRGKAENVKRCHKDLSFADFCSYMAFALTEGLRLDPHFTQISSHCDPCRVAYTFLGKMETFVADTKAILNATGLSFKLITGEKEDFDQENDLSIMHDVIQRTFYYLNRYNISKGDALNRIWQDFQIRGFIPISRRFPYSYHGYRGVFDLEAETINLKDFELSAKAAYGITRSREERRQQRENATIRLFQSVPLTVLHQLATLGGCKSVAQRLYRDVQVGTTSGLFQATPSSMPLPLPWSTITYIHTKAK
;
A
#
# COMPACT_ATOMS: atom_id res chain seq x y z
N MET A 1 21.45 10.01 -1.13
CA MET A 1 20.39 10.75 -0.41
C MET A 1 20.95 11.76 0.59
N CYS A 2 21.46 11.37 1.77
CA CYS A 2 21.92 12.35 2.78
C CYS A 2 23.11 13.21 2.32
N ARG A 3 24.08 12.64 1.59
CA ARG A 3 25.17 13.41 0.96
C ARG A 3 24.73 14.29 -0.22
N GLN A 4 23.56 14.04 -0.80
CA GLN A 4 23.07 14.73 -2.01
C GLN A 4 22.07 15.87 -1.71
N LEU A 5 21.34 15.79 -0.60
CA LEU A 5 20.27 16.75 -0.28
C LEU A 5 20.75 17.91 0.62
N GLY A 6 21.89 17.74 1.31
CA GLY A 6 22.39 18.71 2.28
C GLY A 6 21.48 18.84 3.52
N PRO A 7 22.01 19.27 4.68
CA PRO A 7 21.22 19.38 5.91
C PRO A 7 20.16 20.50 5.90
N GLU A 8 20.21 21.43 4.94
CA GLU A 8 19.43 22.69 4.96
C GLU A 8 18.11 22.68 4.18
N ARG A 9 17.85 21.69 3.30
CA ARG A 9 16.61 21.64 2.50
C ARG A 9 15.42 21.00 3.20
N TRP A 10 15.52 20.76 4.50
CA TRP A 10 14.46 20.06 5.21
C TRP A 10 13.47 21.03 5.85
N PRO A 11 12.16 20.97 5.52
CA PRO A 11 11.17 21.76 6.23
C PRO A 11 11.18 21.38 7.71
N TYR A 12 11.57 22.37 8.51
CA TYR A 12 11.71 22.40 9.96
C TYR A 12 10.37 22.07 10.65
N THR A 13 9.94 20.82 10.63
CA THR A 13 8.90 20.31 11.53
C THR A 13 9.60 19.28 12.41
N PRO A 14 9.43 19.27 13.75
CA PRO A 14 10.15 18.35 14.61
C PRO A 14 9.62 16.92 14.43
N LEU A 15 10.07 16.24 13.36
CA LEU A 15 9.73 14.86 13.01
C LEU A 15 10.18 13.84 14.07
N ARG A 16 11.05 14.26 15.01
CA ARG A 16 11.35 13.51 16.24
C ARG A 16 10.11 13.26 17.09
N ASP A 17 9.03 14.01 16.88
CA ASP A 17 7.81 13.92 17.66
C ASP A 17 6.88 12.77 17.24
N THR A 18 7.16 12.10 16.13
CA THR A 18 6.38 10.94 15.64
C THR A 18 7.00 9.60 15.99
N LEU A 19 8.20 9.60 16.58
CA LEU A 19 8.87 8.38 17.01
C LEU A 19 8.09 7.73 18.16
N ILE A 20 7.92 6.41 18.10
CA ILE A 20 7.24 5.62 19.11
C ILE A 20 8.30 5.01 20.03
N VAL A 21 8.09 5.12 21.34
CA VAL A 21 9.00 4.68 22.39
C VAL A 21 8.43 3.45 23.08
N ASN A 22 9.30 2.50 23.44
CA ASN A 22 9.03 1.52 24.48
C ASN A 22 10.23 1.53 25.45
N ARG A 23 9.97 1.85 26.72
CA ARG A 23 11.03 1.99 27.73
C ARG A 23 11.54 0.64 28.21
N ASP A 24 10.64 -0.32 28.41
CA ASP A 24 10.96 -1.63 29.00
C ASP A 24 12.00 -2.41 28.18
N HIS A 25 11.91 -2.33 26.85
CA HIS A 25 12.86 -2.98 25.94
C HIS A 25 13.80 -1.99 25.24
N SER A 26 13.82 -0.72 25.67
CA SER A 26 14.67 0.34 25.08
C SER A 26 14.56 0.43 23.56
N LEU A 27 13.33 0.42 23.03
CA LEU A 27 13.05 0.46 21.58
C LEU A 27 12.58 1.85 21.14
N LEU A 28 13.06 2.29 19.98
CA LEU A 28 12.66 3.54 19.34
C LEU A 28 12.33 3.31 17.86
N TYR A 29 11.09 3.57 17.46
CA TYR A 29 10.61 3.23 16.12
C TYR A 29 10.07 4.45 15.36
N CYS A 30 10.46 4.56 14.09
CA CYS A 30 9.87 5.51 13.14
C CYS A 30 8.71 4.89 12.32
N PRO A 31 7.44 5.26 12.59
CA PRO A 31 6.28 4.67 11.92
C PRO A 31 5.95 5.33 10.58
N ILE A 32 6.71 5.05 9.52
CA ILE A 32 6.37 5.56 8.18
C ILE A 32 5.22 4.75 7.58
N GLU A 33 4.32 5.39 6.86
CA GLU A 33 3.22 4.69 6.18
C GLU A 33 3.72 3.83 5.01
N LYS A 34 3.06 2.68 4.82
CA LYS A 34 3.26 1.72 3.69
C LYS A 34 4.59 0.94 3.68
N ILE A 35 5.24 0.86 4.83
CA ILE A 35 6.48 0.09 5.07
C ILE A 35 6.33 -0.92 6.22
N GLY A 36 5.18 -1.59 6.31
CA GLY A 36 4.91 -2.53 7.41
C GLY A 36 4.57 -1.87 8.75
N SER A 37 4.27 -0.56 8.78
CA SER A 37 4.10 0.15 10.04
C SER A 37 2.90 -0.27 10.86
N SER A 38 1.83 -0.80 10.25
CA SER A 38 0.72 -1.38 11.01
C SER A 38 1.16 -2.59 11.86
N VAL A 39 2.12 -3.39 11.38
CA VAL A 39 2.69 -4.52 12.14
C VAL A 39 3.43 -4.00 13.37
N TRP A 40 4.40 -3.11 13.19
CA TRP A 40 5.17 -2.55 14.30
C TRP A 40 4.33 -1.70 15.27
N LYS A 41 3.31 -0.98 14.78
CA LYS A 41 2.34 -0.29 15.65
C LYS A 41 1.61 -1.25 16.58
N ARG A 42 1.23 -2.43 16.09
CA ARG A 42 0.63 -3.49 16.92
C ARG A 42 1.67 -4.08 17.90
N VAL A 43 2.92 -4.29 17.49
CA VAL A 43 4.00 -4.73 18.41
C VAL A 43 4.16 -3.74 19.57
N PHE A 44 4.32 -2.45 19.28
CA PHE A 44 4.45 -1.42 20.33
C PHE A 44 3.21 -1.30 21.19
N LYS A 45 2.02 -1.58 20.65
CA LYS A 45 0.80 -1.63 21.43
C LYS A 45 0.80 -2.80 22.42
N ILE A 46 1.25 -3.98 22.00
CA ILE A 46 1.40 -5.14 22.89
C ILE A 46 2.41 -4.79 24.00
N LEU A 47 3.61 -4.36 23.61
CA LEU A 47 4.71 -4.09 24.54
C LEU A 47 4.37 -2.99 25.57
N ASN A 48 3.73 -1.89 25.16
CA ASN A 48 3.50 -0.75 26.06
C ASN A 48 2.16 -0.75 26.78
N LEU A 49 1.11 -1.35 26.18
CA LEU A 49 -0.27 -1.15 26.64
C LEU A 49 -0.96 -2.43 27.11
N ILE A 50 -0.42 -3.60 26.81
CA ILE A 50 -1.03 -4.90 27.14
C ILE A 50 -0.11 -5.72 28.06
N GLY A 51 1.20 -5.62 27.87
CA GLY A 51 2.21 -6.46 28.53
C GLY A 51 2.59 -7.66 27.66
N ASP A 52 3.82 -8.15 27.84
CA ASP A 52 4.42 -9.27 27.10
C ASP A 52 3.94 -10.66 27.57
N GLY A 53 3.36 -10.75 28.78
CA GLY A 53 2.90 -11.99 29.40
C GLY A 53 1.48 -12.46 29.04
N GLN A 54 0.73 -11.71 28.23
CA GLN A 54 -0.57 -12.15 27.72
C GLN A 54 -0.40 -12.78 26.32
N ASN A 55 -1.15 -13.84 26.00
CA ASN A 55 -1.22 -14.50 24.67
C ASN A 55 -1.80 -13.58 23.57
N ALA A 56 -1.40 -12.31 23.53
CA ALA A 56 -1.82 -11.31 22.57
C ALA A 56 -1.08 -11.53 21.26
N SER A 57 -1.73 -12.18 20.29
CA SER A 57 -1.21 -12.29 18.93
C SER A 57 -1.41 -10.98 18.17
N LEU A 58 -0.48 -10.60 17.29
CA LEU A 58 -0.60 -9.40 16.45
C LEU A 58 -1.92 -9.34 15.68
N LEU A 59 -2.37 -10.49 15.18
CA LEU A 59 -3.59 -10.61 14.38
C LEU A 59 -4.86 -10.46 15.22
N SER A 60 -4.79 -10.61 16.55
CA SER A 60 -5.91 -10.30 17.44
C SER A 60 -6.22 -8.80 17.52
N ILE A 61 -5.31 -7.93 17.09
CA ILE A 61 -5.51 -6.47 17.05
C ILE A 61 -5.92 -6.06 15.63
N PRO A 62 -7.19 -5.71 15.38
CA PRO A 62 -7.65 -5.23 14.07
C PRO A 62 -6.81 -4.05 13.59
N SER A 63 -6.58 -3.94 12.29
CA SER A 63 -5.79 -2.84 11.71
C SER A 63 -6.34 -1.46 12.07
N THR A 64 -7.66 -1.32 12.18
CA THR A 64 -8.35 -0.11 12.64
C THR A 64 -7.99 0.29 14.08
N LYS A 65 -7.69 -0.68 14.94
CA LYS A 65 -7.29 -0.48 16.34
C LYS A 65 -5.79 -0.38 16.54
N ALA A 66 -4.98 -0.73 15.54
CA ALA A 66 -3.52 -0.65 15.59
C ALA A 66 -3.01 0.78 15.84
N HIS A 67 -3.75 1.79 15.39
CA HIS A 67 -3.36 3.20 15.52
C HIS A 67 -3.80 3.86 16.84
N GLN A 68 -4.71 3.22 17.58
CA GLN A 68 -5.32 3.80 18.78
C GLN A 68 -4.39 3.68 19.99
N GLY A 69 -4.23 4.78 20.74
CA GLY A 69 -3.45 4.84 21.98
C GLY A 69 -1.97 5.17 21.78
N LEU A 70 -1.44 5.03 20.56
CA LEU A 70 -0.01 5.27 20.26
C LEU A 70 0.45 6.70 20.54
N ARG A 71 -0.48 7.68 20.53
CA ARG A 71 -0.16 9.07 20.86
C ARG A 71 0.43 9.24 22.25
N LYS A 72 0.16 8.32 23.19
CA LYS A 72 0.67 8.37 24.58
C LYS A 72 2.15 8.00 24.67
N ILE A 73 2.63 7.13 23.78
CA ILE A 73 3.98 6.56 23.78
C ILE A 73 4.87 7.19 22.70
N LEU A 74 4.63 8.46 22.38
CA LEU A 74 5.46 9.21 21.44
C LEU A 74 6.64 9.85 22.18
N LEU A 75 7.80 9.88 21.53
CA LEU A 75 9.01 10.51 22.06
C LEU A 75 8.78 11.97 22.49
N ARG A 76 7.88 12.71 21.82
CA ARG A 76 7.55 14.10 22.19
C ARG A 76 6.92 14.24 23.56
N ASN A 77 6.30 13.18 24.08
CA ASN A 77 5.67 13.20 25.39
C ASN A 77 6.68 12.88 26.51
N GLU A 78 7.89 12.46 26.14
CA GLU A 78 8.97 12.24 27.11
C GLU A 78 9.56 13.58 27.53
N VAL A 79 10.03 13.64 28.78
CA VAL A 79 10.70 14.83 29.32
C VAL A 79 11.97 15.12 28.52
N SER A 80 12.31 16.39 28.31
CA SER A 80 13.41 16.82 27.43
C SER A 80 14.76 16.14 27.71
N GLU A 81 15.10 15.91 28.97
CA GLU A 81 16.33 15.20 29.38
C GLU A 81 16.31 13.73 28.91
N ASP A 82 15.18 13.05 29.13
CA ASP A 82 14.96 11.66 28.68
C ASP A 82 14.98 11.55 27.16
N ARG A 83 14.49 12.54 26.42
CA ARG A 83 14.49 12.50 24.94
C ARG A 83 15.90 12.36 24.37
N GLY A 84 16.86 13.10 24.92
CA GLY A 84 18.26 13.03 24.50
C GLY A 84 18.86 11.66 24.79
N LYS A 85 18.62 11.14 26.00
CA LYS A 85 19.07 9.81 26.41
C LYS A 85 18.47 8.72 25.53
N ILE A 86 17.15 8.74 25.32
CA ILE A 86 16.43 7.78 24.47
C ILE A 86 17.02 7.78 23.05
N LEU A 87 17.20 8.95 22.45
CA LEU A 87 17.78 9.05 21.09
C LEU A 87 19.22 8.53 21.01
N ALA A 88 19.97 8.58 22.11
CA ALA A 88 21.36 8.15 22.16
C ALA A 88 21.53 6.66 22.50
N THR A 89 20.65 6.08 23.33
CA THR A 89 20.87 4.75 23.91
C THR A 89 19.89 3.69 23.47
N TYR A 90 18.72 4.05 22.91
CA TYR A 90 17.71 3.06 22.55
C TYR A 90 18.07 2.38 21.23
N THR A 91 17.69 1.11 21.13
CA THR A 91 17.71 0.37 19.87
C THR A 91 16.69 1.02 18.93
N SER A 92 17.20 1.84 18.03
CA SER A 92 16.39 2.65 17.13
C SER A 92 16.31 2.00 15.76
N PHE A 93 15.13 2.01 15.15
CA PHE A 93 15.00 1.41 13.83
C PHE A 93 13.94 2.06 12.95
N ILE A 94 14.17 1.88 11.65
CA ILE A 94 13.32 2.33 10.56
C ILE A 94 13.26 1.22 9.52
N PHE A 95 12.09 1.02 8.91
CA PHE A 95 11.96 0.16 7.73
C PHE A 95 11.97 0.99 6.46
N VAL A 96 12.50 0.44 5.38
CA VAL A 96 12.46 1.04 4.05
C VAL A 96 11.84 0.09 3.05
N ARG A 97 11.37 0.64 1.95
CA ARG A 97 10.77 -0.10 0.84
C ARG A 97 11.19 0.56 -0.47
N ASP A 98 11.29 -0.23 -1.53
CA ASP A 98 11.32 0.29 -2.89
C ASP A 98 10.25 1.41 -3.09
N PRO A 99 10.63 2.62 -3.56
CA PRO A 99 9.71 3.74 -3.67
C PRO A 99 8.51 3.49 -4.60
N PHE A 100 8.70 2.76 -5.71
CA PHE A 100 7.64 2.44 -6.65
C PHE A 100 6.64 1.44 -6.06
N SER A 101 7.15 0.41 -5.39
CA SER A 101 6.34 -0.53 -4.62
C SER A 101 5.57 0.15 -3.49
N ARG A 102 6.17 1.15 -2.84
CA ARG A 102 5.50 1.96 -1.82
C ARG A 102 4.40 2.84 -2.44
N LEU A 103 4.68 3.50 -3.57
CA LEU A 103 3.73 4.31 -4.32
C LEU A 103 2.50 3.48 -4.72
N LEU A 104 2.71 2.28 -5.25
CA LEU A 104 1.64 1.32 -5.56
C LEU A 104 0.85 0.96 -4.31
N SER A 105 1.53 0.63 -3.20
CA SER A 105 0.87 0.31 -1.95
C SER A 105 -0.01 1.45 -1.41
N SER A 106 0.36 2.71 -1.64
CA SER A 106 -0.45 3.87 -1.28
C SER A 106 -1.70 3.98 -2.15
N TYR A 107 -1.57 3.79 -3.46
CA TYR A 107 -2.70 3.77 -4.39
C TYR A 107 -3.71 2.68 -4.02
N LEU A 108 -3.25 1.44 -3.84
CA LEU A 108 -4.14 0.31 -3.52
C LEU A 108 -4.90 0.52 -2.21
N ASP A 109 -4.22 0.99 -1.15
CA ASP A 109 -4.88 1.17 0.15
C ASP A 109 -5.81 2.39 0.21
N LYS A 110 -5.47 3.48 -0.46
CA LYS A 110 -6.18 4.75 -0.31
C LYS A 110 -7.11 5.09 -1.48
N LEU A 111 -6.78 4.71 -2.70
CA LEU A 111 -7.41 5.27 -3.89
C LEU A 111 -8.16 4.23 -4.75
N LEU A 112 -7.69 2.97 -4.77
CA LEU A 112 -8.34 1.92 -5.57
C LEU A 112 -9.75 1.57 -5.04
N LEU A 113 -9.89 1.53 -3.72
CA LEU A 113 -11.11 1.12 -3.02
C LEU A 113 -11.70 2.27 -2.20
N PRO A 114 -13.02 2.25 -1.90
CA PRO A 114 -13.66 3.27 -1.08
C PRO A 114 -12.92 3.53 0.23
N ASN A 115 -12.41 4.76 0.39
CA ASN A 115 -11.64 5.17 1.55
C ASN A 115 -11.88 6.68 1.82
N PRO A 116 -12.30 7.09 3.02
CA PRO A 116 -12.57 8.50 3.32
C PRO A 116 -11.37 9.43 3.09
N LEU A 117 -10.18 9.02 3.52
CA LEU A 117 -8.95 9.81 3.39
C LEU A 117 -8.57 9.95 1.92
N GLY A 118 -8.61 8.84 1.17
CA GLY A 118 -8.27 8.87 -0.25
C GLY A 118 -9.26 9.63 -1.12
N GLU A 119 -10.57 9.51 -0.83
CA GLU A 119 -11.59 10.30 -1.51
C GLU A 119 -11.37 11.80 -1.27
N GLN A 120 -11.10 12.20 -0.02
CA GLN A 120 -10.78 13.59 0.29
C GLN A 120 -9.50 14.04 -0.43
N PHE A 121 -8.43 13.26 -0.36
CA PHE A 121 -7.17 13.58 -1.00
C PHE A 121 -7.34 13.77 -2.51
N CYS A 122 -8.01 12.83 -3.17
CA CYS A 122 -8.23 12.94 -4.60
C CYS A 122 -9.15 14.11 -4.97
N ARG A 123 -10.25 14.33 -4.24
CA ARG A 123 -11.16 15.47 -4.51
C ARG A 123 -10.46 16.83 -4.37
N VAL A 124 -9.62 16.98 -3.34
CA VAL A 124 -8.94 18.25 -3.04
C VAL A 124 -7.73 18.48 -3.93
N HIS A 125 -7.00 17.43 -4.30
CA HIS A 125 -5.70 17.56 -4.93
C HIS A 125 -5.64 17.00 -6.35
N ILE A 126 -6.05 15.75 -6.55
CA ILE A 126 -5.88 15.05 -7.83
C ILE A 126 -6.90 15.52 -8.86
N ALA A 127 -8.20 15.55 -8.52
CA ALA A 127 -9.25 15.91 -9.47
C ALA A 127 -9.08 17.34 -10.02
N PRO A 128 -8.71 18.37 -9.23
CA PRO A 128 -8.39 19.69 -9.76
C PRO A 128 -7.19 19.69 -10.72
N PHE A 129 -6.15 18.91 -10.43
CA PHE A 129 -5.00 18.74 -11.32
C PHE A 129 -5.40 18.14 -12.67
N LEU A 130 -6.18 17.06 -12.66
CA LEU A 130 -6.63 16.38 -13.88
C LEU A 130 -7.56 17.26 -14.74
N LYS A 131 -8.46 18.02 -14.10
CA LYS A 131 -9.35 18.98 -14.80
C LYS A 131 -8.56 20.06 -15.53
N ARG A 132 -7.49 20.60 -14.91
CA ARG A 132 -6.63 21.60 -15.54
C ARG A 132 -5.89 21.04 -16.77
N GLY A 133 -5.55 19.75 -16.74
CA GLY A 133 -4.98 19.02 -17.87
C GLY A 133 -5.97 18.61 -18.97
N LYS A 134 -7.23 19.06 -18.91
CA LYS A 134 -8.34 18.65 -19.81
C LYS A 134 -8.71 17.16 -19.75
N ALA A 135 -8.34 16.46 -18.68
CA ALA A 135 -8.89 15.13 -18.40
C ALA A 135 -10.26 15.30 -17.73
N GLU A 136 -11.32 15.38 -18.54
CA GLU A 136 -12.69 15.66 -18.08
C GLU A 136 -13.37 14.49 -17.32
N ASN A 137 -12.71 13.34 -17.24
CA ASN A 137 -13.35 12.08 -16.88
C ASN A 137 -13.26 11.68 -15.40
N VAL A 138 -12.44 12.35 -14.57
CA VAL A 138 -12.36 12.00 -13.14
C VAL A 138 -13.37 12.79 -12.32
N LYS A 139 -14.58 12.22 -12.20
CA LYS A 139 -15.67 12.78 -11.40
C LYS A 139 -15.73 12.14 -10.00
N ARG A 140 -15.36 10.86 -9.88
CA ARG A 140 -15.38 10.07 -8.65
C ARG A 140 -14.05 9.33 -8.48
N CYS A 141 -13.35 9.58 -7.39
CA CYS A 141 -11.98 9.12 -7.21
C CYS A 141 -11.85 7.59 -7.17
N HIS A 142 -12.67 6.93 -6.37
CA HIS A 142 -12.69 5.46 -6.27
C HIS A 142 -13.21 4.75 -7.53
N LYS A 143 -13.75 5.48 -8.51
CA LYS A 143 -14.29 4.91 -9.76
C LYS A 143 -13.42 5.23 -10.97
N ASP A 144 -12.99 6.48 -11.08
CA ASP A 144 -12.45 7.02 -12.33
C ASP A 144 -10.93 7.23 -12.28
N LEU A 145 -10.31 7.20 -11.10
CA LEU A 145 -8.88 7.47 -10.96
C LEU A 145 -8.03 6.25 -11.30
N SER A 146 -7.30 6.32 -12.42
CA SER A 146 -6.33 5.29 -12.79
C SER A 146 -5.03 5.40 -11.98
N PHE A 147 -4.22 4.34 -11.99
CA PHE A 147 -2.88 4.39 -11.40
C PHE A 147 -1.96 5.37 -12.12
N ALA A 148 -2.10 5.52 -13.44
CA ALA A 148 -1.34 6.46 -14.25
C ALA A 148 -1.67 7.92 -13.92
N ASP A 149 -2.95 8.23 -13.69
CA ASP A 149 -3.38 9.56 -13.23
C ASP A 149 -2.78 9.89 -11.87
N PHE A 150 -2.83 8.93 -10.94
CA PHE A 150 -2.20 9.08 -9.63
C PHE A 150 -0.69 9.31 -9.74
N CYS A 151 0.03 8.52 -10.55
CA CYS A 151 1.47 8.71 -10.76
C CYS A 151 1.79 10.08 -11.37
N SER A 152 0.99 10.54 -12.31
CA SER A 152 1.13 11.85 -12.96
C SER A 152 0.96 12.98 -11.96
N TYR A 153 -0.07 12.90 -11.11
CA TYR A 153 -0.27 13.85 -10.01
C TYR A 153 0.91 13.83 -9.04
N MET A 154 1.41 12.64 -8.67
CA MET A 154 2.54 12.52 -7.74
C MET A 154 3.82 13.13 -8.30
N ALA A 155 4.09 12.96 -9.59
CA ALA A 155 5.23 13.60 -10.26
C ALA A 155 5.12 15.12 -10.23
N PHE A 156 3.94 15.65 -10.55
CA PHE A 156 3.63 17.08 -10.45
C PHE A 156 3.81 17.59 -9.01
N ALA A 157 3.16 16.95 -8.03
CA ALA A 157 3.17 17.40 -6.65
C ALA A 157 4.57 17.40 -6.02
N LEU A 158 5.41 16.43 -6.37
CA LEU A 158 6.80 16.39 -5.91
C LEU A 158 7.66 17.47 -6.59
N THR A 159 7.39 17.79 -7.86
CA THR A 159 8.11 18.85 -8.60
C THR A 159 7.79 20.23 -8.03
N GLU A 160 6.52 20.48 -7.75
CA GLU A 160 6.03 21.74 -7.17
C GLU A 160 6.28 21.84 -5.65
N GLY A 161 6.86 20.81 -5.02
CA GLY A 161 7.12 20.80 -3.58
C GLY A 161 5.85 20.87 -2.72
N LEU A 162 4.73 20.33 -3.21
CA LEU A 162 3.46 20.39 -2.49
C LEU A 162 3.52 19.58 -1.19
N ARG A 163 2.83 20.07 -0.16
CA ARG A 163 2.63 19.31 1.08
C ARG A 163 1.64 18.17 0.81
N LEU A 164 2.10 16.95 0.98
CA LEU A 164 1.32 15.74 0.78
C LEU A 164 0.99 15.05 2.11
N ASP A 165 -0.06 14.24 2.12
CA ASP A 165 -0.37 13.36 3.24
C ASP A 165 0.78 12.36 3.47
N PRO A 166 1.09 11.97 4.73
CA PRO A 166 2.15 11.02 5.06
C PRO A 166 2.11 9.68 4.29
N HIS A 167 0.93 9.24 3.84
CA HIS A 167 0.80 8.05 3.01
C HIS A 167 1.39 8.22 1.59
N PHE A 168 1.57 9.45 1.11
CA PHE A 168 2.02 9.76 -0.25
C PHE A 168 3.39 10.45 -0.30
N THR A 169 3.91 10.97 0.82
CA THR A 169 5.25 11.60 0.88
C THR A 169 6.38 10.58 0.81
N GLN A 170 7.59 10.98 0.39
CA GLN A 170 8.77 10.11 0.27
C GLN A 170 9.25 9.58 1.63
N ILE A 171 9.87 8.40 1.70
CA ILE A 171 10.44 7.85 2.95
C ILE A 171 11.44 8.82 3.58
N SER A 172 12.25 9.46 2.73
CA SER A 172 13.21 10.48 3.13
C SER A 172 12.54 11.46 4.07
N SER A 173 11.42 12.09 3.68
CA SER A 173 10.73 13.15 4.44
C SER A 173 10.20 12.78 5.84
N HIS A 174 10.44 11.55 6.32
CA HIS A 174 9.97 11.09 7.63
C HIS A 174 11.14 10.79 8.56
N CYS A 175 11.01 11.22 9.82
CA CYS A 175 11.91 10.87 10.93
C CYS A 175 13.40 11.10 10.66
N ASP A 176 13.73 12.02 9.75
CA ASP A 176 15.07 12.58 9.53
C ASP A 176 16.20 11.52 9.55
N PRO A 177 16.18 10.55 8.59
CA PRO A 177 17.15 9.46 8.55
C PRO A 177 18.58 9.91 8.29
N CYS A 178 18.79 11.20 8.02
CA CYS A 178 20.11 11.79 7.88
C CYS A 178 20.67 12.33 9.20
N ARG A 179 19.82 12.66 10.18
CA ARG A 179 20.24 13.18 11.50
C ARG A 179 19.99 12.22 12.64
N VAL A 180 19.17 11.18 12.45
CA VAL A 180 18.96 10.11 13.43
C VAL A 180 19.81 8.91 13.03
N ALA A 181 20.74 8.53 13.91
CA ALA A 181 21.58 7.35 13.74
C ALA A 181 20.80 6.09 14.13
N TYR A 182 19.97 5.58 13.22
CA TYR A 182 19.22 4.36 13.45
C TYR A 182 20.13 3.15 13.65
N THR A 183 19.92 2.39 14.72
CA THR A 183 20.60 1.12 15.00
C THR A 183 20.32 0.09 13.90
N PHE A 184 19.07 0.00 13.44
CA PHE A 184 18.66 -0.88 12.35
C PHE A 184 17.97 -0.12 11.22
N LEU A 185 18.39 -0.45 9.99
CA LEU A 185 17.69 -0.07 8.76
C LEU A 185 17.14 -1.36 8.13
N GLY A 186 15.91 -1.69 8.49
CA GLY A 186 15.20 -2.86 7.97
C GLY A 186 14.65 -2.60 6.57
N LYS A 187 14.47 -3.66 5.79
CA LYS A 187 13.91 -3.60 4.43
C LYS A 187 12.65 -4.44 4.34
N MET A 188 11.70 -4.02 3.50
CA MET A 188 10.49 -4.80 3.27
C MET A 188 10.76 -6.15 2.60
N GLU A 189 11.82 -6.25 1.81
CA GLU A 189 12.24 -7.47 1.13
C GLU A 189 12.77 -8.53 2.12
N THR A 190 13.37 -8.09 3.23
CA THR A 190 13.91 -8.93 4.31
C THR A 190 13.12 -8.77 5.62
N PHE A 191 11.85 -8.34 5.52
CA PHE A 191 11.06 -7.88 6.67
C PHE A 191 11.07 -8.85 7.87
N VAL A 192 10.87 -10.14 7.62
CA VAL A 192 10.86 -11.17 8.67
C VAL A 192 12.24 -11.33 9.32
N ALA A 193 13.31 -11.40 8.52
CA ALA A 193 14.66 -11.55 9.01
C ALA A 193 15.12 -10.33 9.82
N ASP A 194 14.85 -9.13 9.31
CA ASP A 194 15.20 -7.88 9.98
C ASP A 194 14.40 -7.70 11.27
N THR A 195 13.12 -8.08 11.27
CA THR A 195 12.29 -8.06 12.46
C THR A 195 12.82 -9.01 13.54
N LYS A 196 13.23 -10.23 13.16
CA LYS A 196 13.88 -11.18 14.09
C LYS A 196 15.16 -10.59 14.68
N ALA A 197 16.00 -9.96 13.85
CA ALA A 197 17.24 -9.33 14.31
C ALA A 197 16.97 -8.19 15.32
N ILE A 198 16.00 -7.32 15.02
CA ILE A 198 15.61 -6.20 15.90
C ILE A 198 15.10 -6.72 17.25
N LEU A 199 14.18 -7.69 17.24
CA LEU A 199 13.62 -8.23 18.48
C LEU A 199 14.69 -8.94 19.32
N ASN A 200 15.52 -9.76 18.69
CA ASN A 200 16.60 -10.47 19.40
C ASN A 200 17.59 -9.50 20.05
N ALA A 201 17.89 -8.37 19.39
CA ALA A 201 18.79 -7.34 19.94
C ALA A 201 18.22 -6.67 21.20
N THR A 202 16.92 -6.77 21.46
CA THR A 202 16.25 -6.22 22.65
C THR A 202 15.71 -7.28 23.59
N GLY A 203 16.20 -8.53 23.48
CA GLY A 203 15.76 -9.64 24.33
C GLY A 203 14.32 -10.11 24.08
N LEU A 204 13.70 -9.67 22.98
CA LEU A 204 12.35 -10.07 22.60
C LEU A 204 12.38 -11.26 21.64
N SER A 205 11.37 -12.11 21.74
CA SER A 205 11.21 -13.26 20.83
C SER A 205 10.27 -12.91 19.66
N PHE A 206 10.58 -13.43 18.47
CA PHE A 206 9.68 -13.34 17.30
C PHE A 206 8.32 -14.02 17.53
N LYS A 207 8.22 -14.91 18.55
CA LYS A 207 6.93 -15.47 18.99
C LYS A 207 5.93 -14.40 19.45
N LEU A 208 6.40 -13.22 19.88
CA LEU A 208 5.54 -12.07 20.16
C LEU A 208 4.72 -11.64 18.92
N ILE A 209 5.29 -11.83 17.74
CA ILE A 209 4.69 -11.45 16.45
C ILE A 209 3.82 -12.58 15.92
N THR A 210 4.34 -13.80 15.92
CA THR A 210 3.68 -14.97 15.30
C THR A 210 2.68 -15.68 16.22
N GLY A 211 2.76 -15.45 17.53
CA GLY A 211 2.17 -16.37 18.50
C GLY A 211 2.78 -17.78 18.37
N GLU A 212 1.97 -18.80 18.65
CA GLU A 212 2.33 -20.22 18.52
C GLU A 212 2.27 -20.77 17.09
N LYS A 213 2.08 -19.91 16.09
CA LYS A 213 1.65 -20.36 14.76
C LYS A 213 2.81 -20.57 13.79
N GLU A 214 2.70 -21.63 12.99
CA GLU A 214 3.75 -22.08 12.06
C GLU A 214 3.82 -21.25 10.76
N ASP A 215 2.70 -20.78 10.21
CA ASP A 215 2.64 -20.03 8.94
C ASP A 215 2.08 -18.59 9.09
N PHE A 216 2.92 -17.68 9.60
CA PHE A 216 2.56 -16.27 9.77
C PHE A 216 2.24 -15.55 8.45
N ASP A 217 2.91 -15.92 7.35
CA ASP A 217 2.75 -15.22 6.07
C ASP A 217 1.35 -15.47 5.50
N GLN A 218 0.89 -16.73 5.51
CA GLN A 218 -0.45 -17.07 5.05
C GLN A 218 -1.53 -16.35 5.85
N GLU A 219 -1.41 -16.35 7.17
CA GLU A 219 -2.40 -15.71 8.03
C GLU A 219 -2.43 -14.19 7.88
N ASN A 220 -1.26 -13.58 7.70
CA ASN A 220 -1.15 -12.16 7.44
C ASN A 220 -1.84 -11.81 6.11
N ASP A 221 -1.62 -12.58 5.05
CA ASP A 221 -2.29 -12.34 3.77
C ASP A 221 -3.81 -12.49 3.89
N LEU A 222 -4.29 -13.56 4.56
CA LEU A 222 -5.72 -13.78 4.80
C LEU A 222 -6.35 -12.68 5.68
N SER A 223 -5.61 -12.18 6.68
CA SER A 223 -6.04 -11.05 7.51
C SER A 223 -6.16 -9.77 6.69
N ILE A 224 -5.22 -9.51 5.76
CA ILE A 224 -5.30 -8.37 4.84
C ILE A 224 -6.54 -8.52 3.93
N MET A 225 -6.78 -9.71 3.38
CA MET A 225 -7.94 -9.95 2.53
C MET A 225 -9.25 -9.69 3.29
N HIS A 226 -9.36 -10.20 4.51
CA HIS A 226 -10.50 -9.97 5.38
C HIS A 226 -10.71 -8.48 5.66
N ASP A 227 -9.67 -7.75 6.07
CA ASP A 227 -9.75 -6.31 6.37
C ASP A 227 -10.19 -5.49 5.14
N VAL A 228 -9.67 -5.81 3.95
CA VAL A 228 -10.04 -5.14 2.70
C VAL A 228 -11.51 -5.39 2.35
N ILE A 229 -11.99 -6.64 2.49
CA ILE A 229 -13.39 -7.00 2.23
C ILE A 229 -14.30 -6.28 3.22
N GLN A 230 -14.07 -6.43 4.52
CA GLN A 230 -14.87 -5.81 5.58
C GLN A 230 -15.00 -4.30 5.38
N ARG A 231 -13.87 -3.63 5.17
CA ARG A 231 -13.83 -2.19 4.96
C ARG A 231 -14.61 -1.77 3.72
N THR A 232 -14.49 -2.50 2.62
CA THR A 232 -15.18 -2.15 1.38
C THR A 232 -16.68 -2.33 1.53
N PHE A 233 -17.13 -3.46 2.08
CA PHE A 233 -18.55 -3.73 2.36
C PHE A 233 -19.17 -2.67 3.29
N TYR A 234 -18.43 -2.26 4.32
CA TYR A 234 -18.84 -1.18 5.22
C TYR A 234 -19.07 0.14 4.49
N TYR A 235 -18.27 0.45 3.46
CA TYR A 235 -18.33 1.72 2.74
C TYR A 235 -19.15 1.69 1.44
N LEU A 236 -19.64 0.54 0.96
CA LEU A 236 -20.40 0.41 -0.29
C LEU A 236 -21.51 1.46 -0.43
N ASN A 237 -22.38 1.55 0.59
CA ASN A 237 -23.53 2.43 0.58
C ASN A 237 -23.17 3.92 0.72
N ARG A 238 -21.96 4.24 1.17
CA ARG A 238 -21.54 5.63 1.45
C ARG A 238 -20.99 6.35 0.22
N TYR A 239 -20.46 5.61 -0.76
CA TYR A 239 -19.72 6.21 -1.89
C TYR A 239 -20.41 6.08 -3.25
N ASN A 240 -21.64 5.55 -3.29
CA ASN A 240 -22.42 5.41 -4.54
C ASN A 240 -21.64 4.67 -5.65
N ILE A 241 -20.92 3.63 -5.24
CA ILE A 241 -20.28 2.63 -6.10
C ILE A 241 -21.21 1.42 -6.20
N SER A 242 -21.38 0.84 -7.39
CA SER A 242 -22.14 -0.41 -7.51
C SER A 242 -21.42 -1.53 -6.77
N LYS A 243 -22.17 -2.52 -6.27
CA LYS A 243 -21.54 -3.65 -5.57
C LYS A 243 -20.64 -4.42 -6.54
N GLY A 244 -21.07 -4.67 -7.78
CA GLY A 244 -20.23 -5.28 -8.81
C GLY A 244 -18.89 -4.58 -9.03
N ASP A 245 -18.88 -3.25 -9.21
CA ASP A 245 -17.64 -2.47 -9.39
C ASP A 245 -16.71 -2.60 -8.18
N ALA A 246 -17.26 -2.51 -6.96
CA ALA A 246 -16.49 -2.59 -5.74
C ALA A 246 -15.87 -3.99 -5.53
N LEU A 247 -16.66 -5.05 -5.71
CA LEU A 247 -16.20 -6.43 -5.55
C LEU A 247 -15.15 -6.80 -6.59
N ASN A 248 -15.32 -6.37 -7.85
CA ASN A 248 -14.32 -6.56 -8.88
C ASN A 248 -13.01 -5.82 -8.54
N ARG A 249 -13.07 -4.62 -7.98
CA ARG A 249 -11.86 -3.90 -7.53
C ARG A 249 -11.15 -4.58 -6.37
N ILE A 250 -11.89 -5.19 -5.43
CA ILE A 250 -11.27 -6.01 -4.37
C ILE A 250 -10.54 -7.20 -5.01
N TRP A 251 -11.17 -7.85 -5.99
CA TRP A 251 -10.55 -8.95 -6.73
C TRP A 251 -9.25 -8.53 -7.40
N GLN A 252 -9.26 -7.37 -8.07
CA GLN A 252 -8.10 -6.79 -8.71
C GLN A 252 -7.00 -6.41 -7.70
N ASP A 253 -7.36 -5.84 -6.54
CA ASP A 253 -6.41 -5.57 -5.45
C ASP A 253 -5.69 -6.86 -5.03
N PHE A 254 -6.43 -7.96 -4.86
CA PHE A 254 -5.84 -9.26 -4.52
C PHE A 254 -4.98 -9.85 -5.63
N GLN A 255 -5.34 -9.65 -6.90
CA GLN A 255 -4.48 -10.03 -8.01
C GLN A 255 -3.18 -9.23 -8.05
N ILE A 256 -3.24 -7.92 -7.81
CA ILE A 256 -2.06 -7.05 -7.77
C ILE A 256 -1.14 -7.41 -6.60
N ARG A 257 -1.72 -7.81 -5.46
CA ARG A 257 -0.96 -8.29 -4.30
C ARG A 257 -0.33 -9.68 -4.51
N GLY A 258 -0.70 -10.41 -5.56
CA GLY A 258 -0.28 -11.78 -5.81
C GLY A 258 -1.01 -12.82 -4.96
N PHE A 259 -2.13 -12.45 -4.33
CA PHE A 259 -2.95 -13.36 -3.53
C PHE A 259 -3.83 -14.26 -4.39
N ILE A 260 -4.26 -13.73 -5.54
CA ILE A 260 -5.07 -14.43 -6.53
C ILE A 260 -4.33 -14.37 -7.86
N PRO A 261 -4.20 -15.49 -8.61
CA PRO A 261 -3.61 -15.46 -9.94
C PRO A 261 -4.33 -14.48 -10.87
N ILE A 262 -3.57 -13.75 -11.69
CA ILE A 262 -4.16 -12.82 -12.68
C ILE A 262 -5.03 -13.54 -13.72
N SER A 263 -4.77 -14.83 -13.96
CA SER A 263 -5.58 -15.70 -14.82
C SER A 263 -6.95 -16.02 -14.23
N ARG A 264 -7.13 -15.87 -12.91
CA ARG A 264 -8.39 -16.15 -12.26
C ARG A 264 -9.37 -14.99 -12.45
N ARG A 265 -10.34 -15.16 -13.34
CA ARG A 265 -11.37 -14.16 -13.64
C ARG A 265 -12.25 -13.87 -12.42
N PHE A 266 -12.80 -12.66 -12.37
CA PHE A 266 -13.77 -12.27 -11.35
C PHE A 266 -15.01 -13.19 -11.41
N PRO A 267 -15.46 -13.75 -10.28
CA PRO A 267 -16.45 -14.81 -10.28
C PRO A 267 -17.89 -14.37 -10.57
N TYR A 268 -18.27 -13.11 -10.36
CA TYR A 268 -19.68 -12.70 -10.42
C TYR A 268 -19.99 -11.82 -11.65
N SER A 269 -21.24 -11.86 -12.10
CA SER A 269 -21.73 -10.98 -13.17
C SER A 269 -22.04 -9.58 -12.63
N TYR A 270 -21.81 -8.55 -13.45
CA TYR A 270 -22.17 -7.15 -13.17
C TYR A 270 -22.03 -6.28 -14.43
N HIS A 271 -22.86 -5.25 -14.64
CA HIS A 271 -22.76 -4.32 -15.79
C HIS A 271 -22.55 -4.99 -17.16
N GLY A 272 -23.21 -6.14 -17.40
CA GLY A 272 -23.05 -6.93 -18.63
C GLY A 272 -21.75 -7.74 -18.74
N TYR A 273 -20.81 -7.62 -17.78
CA TYR A 273 -19.73 -8.58 -17.59
C TYR A 273 -20.33 -9.89 -17.08
N ARG A 274 -20.02 -11.00 -17.77
CA ARG A 274 -20.42 -12.35 -17.37
C ARG A 274 -19.36 -12.95 -16.44
N GLY A 275 -19.78 -13.24 -15.20
CA GLY A 275 -18.97 -13.92 -14.20
C GLY A 275 -18.67 -15.38 -14.57
N VAL A 276 -17.75 -15.99 -13.82
CA VAL A 276 -17.51 -17.44 -13.89
C VAL A 276 -18.73 -18.19 -13.33
N PHE A 277 -19.35 -17.62 -12.29
CA PHE A 277 -20.61 -18.06 -11.74
C PHE A 277 -21.74 -17.28 -12.40
N ASP A 278 -22.85 -17.96 -12.66
CA ASP A 278 -24.09 -17.32 -13.14
C ASP A 278 -24.83 -16.67 -11.96
N LEU A 279 -24.13 -15.81 -11.24
CA LEU A 279 -24.60 -15.12 -10.04
C LEU A 279 -24.28 -13.62 -10.15
N GLU A 280 -25.27 -12.79 -9.90
CA GLU A 280 -25.14 -11.32 -9.92
C GLU A 280 -24.42 -10.83 -8.66
N ALA A 281 -23.40 -9.99 -8.83
CA ALA A 281 -22.58 -9.45 -7.75
C ALA A 281 -23.42 -8.73 -6.69
N GLU A 282 -24.51 -8.07 -7.10
CA GLU A 282 -25.47 -7.35 -6.25
C GLU A 282 -26.07 -8.24 -5.16
N THR A 283 -26.29 -9.53 -5.47
CA THR A 283 -26.88 -10.53 -4.55
C THR A 283 -25.89 -11.08 -3.54
N ILE A 284 -24.59 -10.92 -3.76
CA ILE A 284 -23.55 -11.54 -2.96
C ILE A 284 -23.41 -10.83 -1.62
N ASN A 285 -23.49 -11.58 -0.52
CA ASN A 285 -23.22 -11.07 0.81
C ASN A 285 -21.72 -11.13 1.15
N LEU A 286 -21.35 -10.51 2.26
CA LEU A 286 -19.95 -10.42 2.71
C LEU A 286 -19.31 -11.82 2.86
N LYS A 287 -20.02 -12.75 3.50
CA LYS A 287 -19.48 -14.07 3.87
C LYS A 287 -19.22 -14.91 2.62
N ASP A 288 -20.13 -14.88 1.66
CA ASP A 288 -20.00 -15.62 0.40
C ASP A 288 -18.86 -15.07 -0.47
N PHE A 289 -18.69 -13.74 -0.47
CA PHE A 289 -17.56 -13.11 -1.14
C PHE A 289 -16.23 -13.51 -0.49
N GLU A 290 -16.17 -13.49 0.84
CA GLU A 290 -14.98 -13.88 1.59
C GLU A 290 -14.59 -15.34 1.36
N LEU A 291 -15.56 -16.25 1.32
CA LEU A 291 -15.34 -17.66 0.97
C LEU A 291 -14.78 -17.81 -0.44
N SER A 292 -15.33 -17.08 -1.41
CA SER A 292 -14.88 -17.13 -2.80
C SER A 292 -13.46 -16.59 -2.97
N ALA A 293 -13.12 -15.50 -2.27
CA ALA A 293 -11.77 -14.95 -2.26
C ALA A 293 -10.78 -15.91 -1.60
N LYS A 294 -11.15 -16.54 -0.47
CA LYS A 294 -10.32 -17.56 0.21
C LYS A 294 -10.10 -18.81 -0.66
N ALA A 295 -11.12 -19.26 -1.38
CA ALA A 295 -10.98 -20.37 -2.31
C ALA A 295 -10.00 -20.03 -3.44
N ALA A 296 -10.06 -18.81 -4.00
CA ALA A 296 -9.12 -18.36 -5.01
C ALA A 296 -7.69 -18.20 -4.47
N TYR A 297 -7.54 -17.74 -3.23
CA TYR A 297 -6.25 -17.68 -2.54
C TYR A 297 -5.58 -19.06 -2.42
N GLY A 298 -6.36 -20.11 -2.17
CA GLY A 298 -5.87 -21.48 -2.02
C GLY A 298 -5.31 -22.12 -3.30
N ILE A 299 -5.50 -21.50 -4.46
CA ILE A 299 -4.97 -21.98 -5.75
C ILE A 299 -3.44 -21.88 -5.76
N THR A 300 -2.90 -20.72 -5.38
CA THR A 300 -1.46 -20.49 -5.35
C THR A 300 -0.90 -20.95 -4.00
N ARG A 301 -0.21 -22.09 -3.95
CA ARG A 301 0.38 -22.59 -2.70
C ARG A 301 1.79 -22.07 -2.45
N SER A 302 2.56 -21.83 -3.51
CA SER A 302 3.95 -21.40 -3.39
C SER A 302 4.08 -19.92 -3.07
N ARG A 303 4.89 -19.60 -2.05
CA ARG A 303 5.28 -18.22 -1.72
C ARG A 303 6.00 -17.53 -2.88
N GLU A 304 6.87 -18.26 -3.57
CA GLU A 304 7.62 -17.72 -4.70
C GLU A 304 6.69 -17.41 -5.87
N GLU A 305 5.69 -18.26 -6.10
CA GLU A 305 4.70 -18.01 -7.15
C GLU A 305 3.86 -16.76 -6.84
N ARG A 306 3.41 -16.57 -5.59
CA ARG A 306 2.72 -15.34 -5.15
C ARG A 306 3.57 -14.10 -5.34
N ARG A 307 4.87 -14.21 -5.03
CA ARG A 307 5.84 -13.13 -5.25
C ARG A 307 5.94 -12.79 -6.73
N GLN A 308 6.07 -13.79 -7.61
CA GLN A 308 6.13 -13.58 -9.05
C GLN A 308 4.83 -12.99 -9.61
N GLN A 309 3.67 -13.45 -9.13
CA GLN A 309 2.37 -12.89 -9.50
C GLN A 309 2.28 -11.39 -9.17
N ARG A 310 2.70 -11.02 -7.95
CA ARG A 310 2.77 -9.62 -7.51
C ARG A 310 3.73 -8.79 -8.36
N GLU A 311 4.91 -9.31 -8.66
CA GLU A 311 5.90 -8.63 -9.48
C GLU A 311 5.40 -8.37 -10.90
N ASN A 312 4.83 -9.40 -11.54
CA ASN A 312 4.24 -9.30 -12.88
C ASN A 312 3.08 -8.29 -12.92
N ALA A 313 2.18 -8.33 -11.92
CA ALA A 313 1.07 -7.39 -11.84
C ALA A 313 1.57 -5.95 -11.60
N THR A 314 2.61 -5.78 -10.78
CA THR A 314 3.25 -4.48 -10.54
C THR A 314 3.82 -3.92 -11.84
N ILE A 315 4.59 -4.71 -12.60
CA ILE A 315 5.16 -4.29 -13.88
C ILE A 315 4.05 -3.86 -14.85
N ARG A 316 3.00 -4.67 -15.02
CA ARG A 316 1.87 -4.36 -15.90
C ARG A 316 1.19 -3.05 -15.53
N LEU A 317 1.02 -2.78 -14.24
CA LEU A 317 0.41 -1.53 -13.81
C LEU A 317 1.32 -0.33 -14.11
N PHE A 318 2.63 -0.47 -13.92
CA PHE A 318 3.58 0.59 -14.28
C PHE A 318 3.72 0.80 -15.80
N GLN A 319 3.48 -0.22 -16.63
CA GLN A 319 3.40 -0.06 -18.09
C GLN A 319 2.28 0.90 -18.53
N SER A 320 1.23 1.07 -17.73
CA SER A 320 0.16 2.04 -18.01
C SER A 320 0.58 3.50 -17.78
N VAL A 321 1.72 3.74 -17.12
CA VAL A 321 2.19 5.08 -16.77
C VAL A 321 3.08 5.64 -17.88
N PRO A 322 2.87 6.88 -18.35
CA PRO A 322 3.74 7.49 -19.35
C PRO A 322 5.21 7.47 -18.93
N LEU A 323 6.11 7.11 -19.86
CA LEU A 323 7.55 7.01 -19.58
C LEU A 323 8.15 8.32 -19.04
N THR A 324 7.67 9.47 -19.50
CA THR A 324 8.08 10.78 -19.02
C THR A 324 7.79 10.97 -17.53
N VAL A 325 6.61 10.53 -17.07
CA VAL A 325 6.20 10.55 -15.66
C VAL A 325 7.06 9.60 -14.83
N LEU A 326 7.33 8.39 -15.33
CA LEU A 326 8.20 7.43 -14.64
C LEU A 326 9.63 7.97 -14.46
N HIS A 327 10.18 8.59 -15.49
CA HIS A 327 11.51 9.21 -15.44
C HIS A 327 11.56 10.39 -14.44
N GLN A 328 10.50 11.19 -14.39
CA GLN A 328 10.38 12.27 -13.43
C GLN A 328 10.32 11.74 -11.99
N LEU A 329 9.46 10.76 -11.71
CA LEU A 329 9.36 10.11 -10.40
C LEU A 329 10.69 9.48 -9.96
N ALA A 330 11.41 8.84 -10.88
CA ALA A 330 12.71 8.24 -10.63
C ALA A 330 13.76 9.26 -10.19
N THR A 331 13.78 10.39 -10.87
CA THR A 331 14.73 11.48 -10.65
C THR A 331 14.45 12.16 -9.32
N LEU A 332 13.19 12.50 -9.06
CA LEU A 332 12.75 13.15 -7.81
C LEU A 332 12.87 12.23 -6.59
N GLY A 333 12.69 10.92 -6.76
CA GLY A 333 12.84 9.92 -5.70
C GLY A 333 14.28 9.50 -5.41
N GLY A 334 15.27 10.01 -6.16
CA GLY A 334 16.68 9.65 -5.99
C GLY A 334 16.98 8.18 -6.32
N CYS A 335 16.11 7.50 -7.07
CA CYS A 335 16.21 6.07 -7.39
C CYS A 335 16.43 5.86 -8.90
N LYS A 336 17.57 6.35 -9.42
CA LYS A 336 17.93 6.18 -10.84
C LYS A 336 18.01 4.70 -11.27
N SER A 337 18.47 3.80 -10.38
CA SER A 337 18.67 2.38 -10.69
C SER A 337 17.37 1.56 -10.77
N VAL A 338 16.35 1.87 -9.96
CA VAL A 338 15.06 1.16 -10.00
C VAL A 338 14.28 1.55 -11.24
N ALA A 339 14.28 2.84 -11.58
CA ALA A 339 13.65 3.29 -12.81
C ALA A 339 14.32 2.72 -14.06
N GLN A 340 15.64 2.58 -14.08
CA GLN A 340 16.36 1.89 -15.15
C GLN A 340 16.04 0.39 -15.23
N ARG A 341 15.69 -0.25 -14.11
CA ARG A 341 15.25 -1.66 -14.09
C ARG A 341 13.82 -1.78 -14.62
N LEU A 342 12.87 -1.02 -14.06
CA LEU A 342 11.50 -0.94 -14.57
C LEU A 342 11.46 -0.53 -16.05
N TYR A 343 12.33 0.40 -16.47
CA TYR A 343 12.50 0.81 -17.86
C TYR A 343 12.96 -0.35 -18.75
N ARG A 344 13.98 -1.11 -18.32
CA ARG A 344 14.42 -2.31 -19.04
C ARG A 344 13.33 -3.37 -19.09
N ASP A 345 12.63 -3.64 -17.99
CA ASP A 345 11.62 -4.68 -17.95
C ASP A 345 10.36 -4.31 -18.77
N VAL A 346 10.00 -3.02 -18.82
CA VAL A 346 8.96 -2.47 -19.70
C VAL A 346 9.36 -2.60 -21.18
N GLN A 347 10.62 -2.30 -21.52
CA GLN A 347 11.11 -2.41 -22.90
C GLN A 347 11.33 -3.86 -23.36
N VAL A 348 11.84 -4.74 -22.49
CA VAL A 348 12.06 -6.17 -22.80
C VAL A 348 10.73 -6.90 -22.96
N GLY A 349 9.72 -6.56 -22.14
CA GLY A 349 8.36 -7.08 -22.29
C GLY A 349 7.66 -6.66 -23.58
N THR A 350 8.09 -5.56 -24.22
CA THR A 350 7.57 -5.11 -25.52
C THR A 350 8.33 -5.72 -26.70
N THR A 351 9.62 -6.05 -26.57
CA THR A 351 10.43 -6.66 -27.64
C THR A 351 10.39 -8.18 -27.71
N SER A 352 10.05 -8.89 -26.63
CA SER A 352 10.19 -10.36 -26.57
C SER A 352 9.03 -11.16 -27.16
N GLY A 353 7.98 -10.53 -27.71
CA GLY A 353 6.84 -11.24 -28.34
C GLY A 353 6.07 -12.20 -27.42
N LEU A 354 6.43 -12.29 -26.13
CA LEU A 354 5.90 -13.24 -25.15
C LEU A 354 4.45 -12.95 -24.71
N PHE A 355 3.81 -11.92 -25.29
CA PHE A 355 2.40 -11.60 -25.09
C PHE A 355 1.77 -11.05 -26.37
N GLN A 356 1.67 -11.87 -27.42
CA GLN A 356 0.59 -11.71 -28.40
C GLN A 356 -0.72 -12.13 -27.74
N ALA A 357 -1.30 -11.25 -26.92
CA ALA A 357 -2.70 -11.33 -26.54
C ALA A 357 -3.48 -10.35 -27.42
N THR A 358 -4.36 -10.91 -28.24
CA THR A 358 -5.36 -10.20 -29.04
C THR A 358 -6.06 -9.10 -28.23
N PRO A 359 -6.34 -7.92 -28.82
CA PRO A 359 -6.91 -6.75 -28.13
C PRO A 359 -8.42 -6.91 -27.87
N SER A 360 -8.82 -7.95 -27.12
CA SER A 360 -10.22 -8.18 -26.76
C SER A 360 -10.40 -9.17 -25.59
N SER A 361 -9.83 -8.90 -24.41
CA SER A 361 -10.39 -9.38 -23.12
C SER A 361 -9.55 -8.96 -21.91
N MET A 362 -9.89 -7.82 -21.30
CA MET A 362 -9.88 -7.50 -19.86
C MET A 362 -9.54 -6.03 -19.64
N PRO A 363 -10.52 -5.19 -19.27
CA PRO A 363 -10.25 -3.82 -18.85
C PRO A 363 -9.92 -3.78 -17.36
N LEU A 364 -8.63 -3.74 -17.01
CA LEU A 364 -8.17 -2.99 -15.83
C LEU A 364 -8.09 -1.52 -16.27
N PRO A 365 -8.49 -0.58 -15.40
CA PRO A 365 -9.38 0.54 -15.76
C PRO A 365 -9.05 1.12 -17.14
N LEU A 366 -9.95 0.89 -18.11
CA LEU A 366 -9.85 1.56 -19.40
C LEU A 366 -9.86 3.09 -19.17
N PRO A 367 -9.05 3.86 -19.92
CA PRO A 367 -9.25 5.30 -20.01
C PRO A 367 -10.64 5.56 -20.62
N TRP A 368 -11.47 6.32 -19.90
CA TRP A 368 -12.89 6.58 -20.23
C TRP A 368 -13.11 7.54 -21.41
N SER A 369 -12.38 7.42 -22.52
CA SER A 369 -12.49 8.34 -23.66
C SER A 369 -13.05 7.74 -24.96
N THR A 370 -13.70 6.57 -24.94
CA THR A 370 -14.37 6.08 -26.16
C THR A 370 -15.67 5.34 -25.87
N ILE A 371 -16.76 6.10 -25.68
CA ILE A 371 -18.13 5.63 -25.96
C ILE A 371 -18.56 6.36 -27.22
N THR A 372 -18.34 5.73 -28.37
CA THR A 372 -19.02 6.14 -29.60
C THR A 372 -20.42 5.53 -29.55
N TYR A 373 -21.44 6.38 -29.54
CA TYR A 373 -22.84 6.00 -29.71
C TYR A 373 -23.00 5.16 -30.99
N ILE A 374 -23.39 3.89 -30.87
CA ILE A 374 -23.95 3.15 -31.99
C ILE A 374 -25.47 3.35 -31.92
N HIS A 375 -25.96 4.28 -32.74
CA HIS A 375 -27.37 4.36 -33.10
C HIS A 375 -27.71 3.18 -34.02
N THR A 376 -28.40 2.15 -33.50
CA THR A 376 -29.18 1.25 -34.37
C THR A 376 -30.56 1.88 -34.61
N LYS A 377 -30.75 2.47 -35.79
CA LYS A 377 -32.07 2.63 -36.41
C LYS A 377 -32.51 1.26 -36.90
N ALA A 378 -33.59 0.71 -36.35
CA ALA A 378 -34.36 -0.33 -37.01
C ALA A 378 -35.53 0.35 -37.74
N LYS A 379 -35.71 -0.03 -39.02
CA LYS A 379 -36.94 0.20 -39.79
C LYS A 379 -37.99 -0.81 -39.35
#